data_AF-A0A1V5KQD2-F1
#
_entry.id   AF-A0A1V5KQD2-F1
#
_cell.length_a   1.000
_cell.length_b   1.000
_cell.length_c   1.000
_cell.angle_alpha   90.00
_cell.angle_beta   90.00
_cell.angle_gamma   90.00
#
_symmetry.space_group_name_H-M   'P 1'
#
loop_
_entity.id
_entity.type
_entity.pdbx_description
1 polymer ?
#
loop_
_entity_poly.entity_id
_entity_poly.type
_entity_poly.pdbx_seq_one_letter_code
_entity_poly.pdbx_strand_id
1 'polypeptide(L)'
;MDAEARKQATRRDLMKHPLTSTTFTIEGYKITRHLGVVRGITVRSRSIFGTIGGALQTLAGGNIPLFTELCEKTREEAFEIMAEHTEQIGANAIVGVRYDTTELMDGVTEVLCYGTAVMVEPA
;
A
#
# COMPACT_ATOMS: atom_id res chain seq x y z
N MET A 1 -18.06 -21.76 -3.63
CA MET A 1 -18.04 -20.42 -3.04
C MET A 1 -18.20 -19.44 -4.18
N ASP A 2 -19.34 -18.74 -4.22
CA ASP A 2 -19.78 -17.99 -5.41
C ASP A 2 -18.89 -16.76 -5.70
N ALA A 3 -18.81 -16.38 -6.98
CA ALA A 3 -18.03 -15.24 -7.44
C ALA A 3 -18.44 -13.93 -6.75
N GLU A 4 -19.70 -13.83 -6.33
CA GLU A 4 -20.27 -12.70 -5.60
C GLU A 4 -19.83 -12.67 -4.12
N ALA A 5 -19.79 -13.83 -3.47
CA ALA A 5 -19.22 -13.99 -2.13
C ALA A 5 -17.71 -13.67 -2.11
N ARG A 6 -16.99 -14.01 -3.18
CA ARG A 6 -15.58 -13.64 -3.37
C ARG A 6 -15.40 -12.14 -3.56
N LYS A 7 -16.23 -11.47 -4.39
CA LYS A 7 -16.25 -10.01 -4.56
C LYS A 7 -16.55 -9.26 -3.25
N GLN A 8 -17.46 -9.80 -2.43
CA GLN A 8 -17.87 -9.19 -1.17
C GLN A 8 -16.86 -9.41 -0.04
N ALA A 9 -16.17 -10.56 -0.03
CA ALA A 9 -15.02 -10.81 0.83
C ALA A 9 -13.84 -9.90 0.48
N THR A 10 -13.48 -9.79 -0.81
CA THR A 10 -12.44 -8.85 -1.29
C THR A 10 -12.79 -7.39 -0.96
N ARG A 11 -14.06 -6.99 -1.06
CA ARG A 11 -14.50 -5.65 -0.63
C ARG A 11 -14.39 -5.40 0.88
N ARG A 12 -14.56 -6.44 1.71
CA ARG A 12 -14.37 -6.33 3.16
C ARG A 12 -12.88 -6.30 3.54
N ASP A 13 -12.03 -7.06 2.84
CA ASP A 13 -10.58 -7.04 3.06
C ASP A 13 -9.92 -5.72 2.62
N LEU A 14 -10.38 -5.11 1.52
CA LEU A 14 -9.95 -3.77 1.07
C LEU A 14 -10.28 -2.66 2.09
N MET A 15 -11.08 -2.94 3.12
CA MET A 15 -11.53 -1.98 4.13
C MET A 15 -11.00 -2.29 5.54
N LYS A 16 -9.86 -2.98 5.70
CA LYS A 16 -9.25 -3.11 7.05
C LYS A 16 -8.92 -1.75 7.68
N HIS A 17 -8.61 -0.72 6.87
CA HIS A 17 -8.43 0.66 7.34
C HIS A 17 -9.19 1.69 6.48
N PRO A 18 -10.52 1.83 6.65
CA PRO A 18 -11.33 2.75 5.84
C PRO A 18 -11.04 4.22 6.14
N LEU A 19 -10.37 4.52 7.25
CA LEU A 19 -9.97 5.86 7.67
C LEU A 19 -8.48 6.09 7.44
N THR A 20 -8.06 5.87 6.20
CA THR A 20 -6.69 6.12 5.74
C THR A 20 -6.69 7.28 4.75
N SER A 21 -5.81 8.25 4.93
CA SER A 21 -5.71 9.40 4.03
C SER A 21 -4.28 9.84 3.77
N THR A 22 -4.05 10.38 2.58
CA THR A 22 -2.83 11.12 2.22
C THR A 22 -2.86 12.55 2.78
N THR A 23 -4.02 13.08 3.17
CA THR A 23 -4.16 14.35 3.91
C THR A 23 -3.79 14.16 5.39
N PHE A 24 -3.60 15.28 6.11
CA PHE A 24 -3.29 15.25 7.55
C PHE A 24 -4.54 15.27 8.45
N THR A 25 -5.73 15.35 7.87
CA THR A 25 -7.04 15.39 8.54
C THR A 25 -8.05 14.55 7.78
N ILE A 26 -9.06 14.03 8.48
CA ILE A 26 -10.18 13.29 7.89
C ILE A 26 -11.45 14.09 8.14
N GLU A 27 -12.11 14.57 7.07
CA GLU A 27 -13.33 15.36 7.20
C GLU A 27 -14.45 14.55 7.89
N GLY A 28 -15.21 15.22 8.75
CA GLY A 28 -16.25 14.57 9.58
C GLY A 28 -15.70 13.81 10.80
N TYR A 29 -14.39 13.82 11.02
CA TYR A 29 -13.74 13.18 12.17
C TYR A 29 -12.81 14.15 12.89
N LYS A 30 -12.72 13.99 14.21
CA LYS A 30 -11.77 14.69 15.08
C LYS A 30 -10.67 13.73 15.51
N ILE A 31 -9.41 14.12 15.29
CA ILE A 31 -8.25 13.39 15.85
C ILE A 31 -8.20 13.63 17.36
N THR A 32 -8.23 12.55 18.14
CA THR A 32 -8.18 12.59 19.61
C THR A 32 -6.79 12.26 20.16
N ARG A 33 -6.00 11.44 19.44
CA ARG A 33 -4.62 11.09 19.82
C ARG A 33 -3.76 10.81 18.59
N HIS A 34 -2.48 11.15 18.67
CA HIS A 34 -1.43 10.65 17.77
C HIS A 34 -0.69 9.51 18.45
N LEU A 35 -0.51 8.40 17.73
CA LEU A 35 0.12 7.17 18.24
C LEU A 35 1.50 6.91 17.64
N GLY A 36 1.96 7.77 16.73
CA GLY A 36 3.29 7.73 16.15
C GLY A 36 3.30 7.25 14.70
N VAL A 37 4.49 6.93 14.21
CA VAL A 37 4.71 6.54 12.81
C VAL A 37 4.40 5.06 12.63
N VAL A 38 3.66 4.75 11.57
CA VAL A 38 3.43 3.39 11.08
C VAL A 38 4.06 3.23 9.70
N ARG A 39 4.46 2.01 9.39
CA ARG A 39 5.17 1.69 8.15
C ARG A 39 4.99 0.23 7.74
N GLY A 40 5.08 -0.01 6.45
CA GLY A 40 5.22 -1.32 5.83
C GLY A 40 6.25 -1.26 4.71
N ILE A 41 7.11 -2.28 4.65
CA ILE A 41 8.23 -2.37 3.71
C ILE A 41 8.08 -3.68 2.94
N THR A 42 8.20 -3.61 1.62
CA THR A 42 8.39 -4.79 0.77
C THR A 42 9.58 -4.56 -0.17
N VAL A 43 10.27 -5.65 -0.52
CA VAL A 43 11.42 -5.62 -1.43
C VAL A 43 11.19 -6.62 -2.54
N ARG A 44 11.31 -6.18 -3.79
CA ARG A 44 11.08 -7.02 -4.98
C ARG A 44 12.27 -7.00 -5.91
N SER A 45 12.67 -8.17 -6.39
CA SER A 45 13.68 -8.33 -7.43
C SER A 45 13.03 -8.49 -8.81
N ARG A 46 13.44 -7.68 -9.78
CA ARG A 46 13.17 -7.81 -11.22
C ARG A 46 13.52 -9.21 -11.75
N SER A 47 14.52 -9.89 -11.17
CA SER A 47 14.96 -11.25 -11.55
C SER A 47 13.99 -12.36 -11.13
N ILE A 48 13.22 -12.19 -10.05
CA ILE A 48 12.17 -13.14 -9.64
C ILE A 48 10.90 -12.98 -10.50
N PHE A 49 10.75 -11.84 -11.19
CA PHE A 49 9.49 -11.44 -11.81
C PHE A 49 9.53 -11.25 -13.34
N GLY A 50 10.61 -11.65 -14.01
CA GLY A 50 10.59 -11.92 -15.45
C GLY A 50 11.53 -11.06 -16.28
N THR A 51 12.75 -11.54 -16.45
CA THR A 51 13.77 -10.97 -17.35
C THR A 51 13.45 -11.17 -18.85
N ILE A 52 12.28 -11.71 -19.23
CA ILE A 52 12.01 -12.17 -20.61
C ILE A 52 10.82 -11.46 -21.29
N GLY A 53 9.90 -10.83 -20.55
CA GLY A 53 8.74 -10.14 -21.14
C GLY A 53 8.92 -8.63 -21.37
N GLY A 54 9.61 -7.93 -20.47
CA GLY A 54 9.68 -6.47 -20.46
C GLY A 54 10.69 -5.85 -21.45
N ALA A 55 11.80 -6.55 -21.73
CA ALA A 55 12.87 -6.04 -22.59
C ALA A 55 12.43 -5.87 -24.06
N LEU A 56 11.47 -6.67 -24.53
CA LEU A 56 10.91 -6.55 -25.88
C LEU A 56 9.88 -5.40 -26.01
N GLN A 57 9.16 -5.07 -24.94
CA GLN A 57 8.18 -3.97 -24.95
C GLN A 57 8.81 -2.58 -24.77
N THR A 58 10.02 -2.48 -24.21
CA THR A 58 10.69 -1.17 -24.05
C THR A 58 11.09 -0.55 -25.40
N LEU A 59 11.31 -1.37 -26.43
CA LEU A 59 11.71 -0.91 -27.76
C LEU A 59 10.54 -0.35 -28.60
N ALA A 60 9.30 -0.71 -28.27
CA ALA A 60 8.11 -0.29 -29.02
C ALA A 60 7.50 1.03 -28.52
N GLY A 61 7.87 1.47 -27.31
CA GLY A 61 7.29 2.64 -26.64
C GLY A 61 5.83 2.41 -26.21
N GLY A 62 5.51 2.66 -24.94
CA GLY A 62 4.15 2.54 -24.42
C GLY A 62 4.06 2.12 -22.95
N ASN A 63 2.83 2.01 -22.44
CA ASN A 63 2.55 1.39 -21.14
C ASN A 63 3.00 -0.07 -21.17
N ILE A 64 3.55 -0.55 -20.05
CA ILE A 64 3.96 -1.94 -19.88
C ILE A 64 3.06 -2.55 -18.80
N PRO A 65 1.89 -3.11 -19.18
CA PRO A 65 0.87 -3.54 -18.21
C PRO A 65 1.41 -4.50 -17.14
N LEU A 66 2.35 -5.36 -17.52
CA LEU A 66 3.02 -6.28 -16.59
C LEU A 66 3.77 -5.52 -15.49
N PHE A 67 4.54 -4.49 -15.83
CA PHE A 67 5.24 -3.68 -14.82
C PHE A 67 4.28 -2.84 -13.99
N THR A 68 3.17 -2.36 -14.57
CA THR A 68 2.12 -1.69 -13.81
C THR A 68 1.50 -2.63 -12.79
N GLU A 69 1.08 -3.83 -13.18
CA GLU A 69 0.51 -4.84 -12.27
C GLU A 69 1.49 -5.22 -11.16
N LEU A 70 2.77 -5.38 -11.49
CA LEU A 70 3.82 -5.64 -10.51
C LEU A 70 3.95 -4.49 -9.50
N CYS A 71 3.94 -3.25 -9.98
CA CYS A 71 3.98 -2.07 -9.11
C CYS A 71 2.78 -2.00 -8.18
N GLU A 72 1.57 -2.26 -8.69
CA GLU A 72 0.33 -2.25 -7.90
C GLU A 72 0.38 -3.30 -6.79
N LYS A 73 0.71 -4.55 -7.14
CA LYS A 73 0.81 -5.64 -6.16
C LYS A 73 1.86 -5.36 -5.07
N THR A 74 2.98 -4.76 -5.46
CA THR A 74 4.04 -4.41 -4.52
C THR A 74 3.58 -3.30 -3.56
N ARG A 75 2.85 -2.29 -4.06
CA ARG A 75 2.29 -1.24 -3.21
C ARG A 75 1.19 -1.75 -2.29
N GLU A 76 0.33 -2.64 -2.78
CA GLU A 76 -0.72 -3.30 -2.00
C GLU A 76 -0.12 -4.04 -0.79
N GLU A 77 0.93 -4.85 -1.01
CA GLU A 77 1.61 -5.55 0.09
C GLU A 77 2.27 -4.58 1.09
N ALA A 78 2.92 -3.52 0.62
CA ALA A 78 3.49 -2.50 1.52
C ALA A 78 2.41 -1.81 2.37
N PHE A 79 1.25 -1.55 1.77
CA PHE A 79 0.10 -0.97 2.45
C PHE A 79 -0.46 -1.90 3.52
N GLU A 80 -0.66 -3.18 3.19
CA GLU A 80 -1.16 -4.19 4.12
C GLU A 80 -0.26 -4.32 5.35
N ILE A 81 1.06 -4.31 5.17
CA ILE A 81 2.01 -4.35 6.30
C ILE A 81 1.90 -3.08 7.17
N MET A 82 1.76 -1.89 6.55
CA MET A 82 1.56 -0.64 7.30
C MET A 82 0.24 -0.65 8.08
N ALA A 83 -0.81 -1.18 7.47
CA ALA A 83 -2.12 -1.40 8.07
C ALA A 83 -2.02 -2.31 9.30
N GLU A 84 -1.41 -3.49 9.16
CA GLU A 84 -1.18 -4.42 10.27
C GLU A 84 -0.38 -3.77 11.42
N HIS A 85 0.66 -2.99 11.09
CA HIS A 85 1.42 -2.24 12.10
C HIS A 85 0.53 -1.19 12.82
N THR A 86 -0.42 -0.58 12.11
CA THR A 86 -1.41 0.34 12.70
C THR A 86 -2.33 -0.36 13.68
N GLU A 87 -2.82 -1.55 13.33
CA GLU A 87 -3.63 -2.38 14.22
C GLU A 87 -2.85 -2.78 15.48
N GLN A 88 -1.58 -3.17 15.32
CA GLN A 88 -0.69 -3.53 16.45
C GLN A 88 -0.47 -2.36 17.43
N ILE A 89 -0.43 -1.13 16.93
CA ILE A 89 -0.33 0.09 17.75
C ILE A 89 -1.69 0.48 18.38
N GLY A 90 -2.79 -0.12 17.91
CA GLY A 90 -4.14 0.15 18.42
C GLY A 90 -4.76 1.44 17.88
N ALA A 91 -4.28 1.94 16.73
CA ALA A 91 -4.90 3.06 16.01
C ALA A 91 -6.12 2.61 15.21
N ASN A 92 -7.05 3.54 14.96
CA ASN A 92 -8.22 3.30 14.11
C ASN A 92 -8.18 4.10 12.79
N ALA A 93 -7.14 4.91 12.57
CA ALA A 93 -6.95 5.70 11.37
C ALA A 93 -5.47 6.00 11.09
N ILE A 94 -5.17 6.31 9.82
CA ILE A 94 -3.83 6.70 9.37
C ILE A 94 -3.95 7.97 8.53
N VAL A 95 -3.14 8.98 8.85
CA VAL A 95 -3.08 10.23 8.09
C VAL A 95 -1.68 10.47 7.54
N GLY A 96 -1.58 11.30 6.50
CA GLY A 96 -0.32 11.64 5.86
C GLY A 96 0.34 10.45 5.18
N VAL A 97 -0.44 9.49 4.65
CA VAL A 97 0.12 8.30 3.99
C VAL A 97 0.95 8.68 2.78
N ARG A 98 2.13 8.09 2.65
CA ARG A 98 3.07 8.28 1.55
C ARG A 98 3.64 6.94 1.11
N TYR A 99 4.15 6.92 -0.11
CA TYR A 99 4.99 5.85 -0.62
C TYR A 99 6.33 6.43 -1.04
N ASP A 100 7.40 5.75 -0.63
CA ASP A 100 8.74 5.96 -1.13
C ASP A 100 9.24 4.67 -1.78
N THR A 101 10.12 4.82 -2.77
CA THR A 101 10.72 3.70 -3.48
C THR A 101 12.22 3.90 -3.59
N THR A 102 13.00 2.88 -3.24
CA THR A 102 14.46 2.95 -3.26
C THR A 102 15.01 1.76 -4.04
N GLU A 103 15.87 2.01 -5.03
CA GLU A 103 16.65 0.93 -5.63
C GLU A 103 17.80 0.55 -4.69
N LEU A 104 17.78 -0.66 -4.15
CA LEU A 104 18.78 -1.14 -3.19
C LEU A 104 20.02 -1.69 -3.88
N MET A 105 19.82 -2.35 -5.02
CA MET A 105 20.85 -2.86 -5.92
C MET A 105 20.22 -3.05 -7.30
N ASP A 106 21.03 -3.29 -8.33
CA ASP A 106 20.51 -3.48 -9.67
C ASP A 106 19.47 -4.61 -9.70
N GLY A 107 18.31 -4.30 -10.28
CA GLY A 107 17.22 -5.25 -10.33
C GLY A 107 16.43 -5.37 -9.03
N VAL A 108 16.70 -4.64 -7.95
CA VAL A 108 16.01 -4.83 -6.66
C VAL A 108 15.53 -3.51 -6.08
N THR A 109 14.22 -3.42 -5.86
CA THR A 109 13.56 -2.19 -5.41
C THR A 109 12.79 -2.43 -4.11
N GLU A 110 13.03 -1.57 -3.14
CA GLU A 110 12.23 -1.40 -1.94
C GLU A 110 11.04 -0.49 -2.24
N VAL A 111 9.88 -0.84 -1.69
CA VAL A 111 8.71 0.04 -1.58
C VAL A 111 8.38 0.17 -0.09
N LEU A 112 8.44 1.40 0.40
CA LEU A 112 8.06 1.79 1.75
C LEU A 112 6.71 2.52 1.68
N CYS A 113 5.70 2.02 2.41
CA CYS A 113 4.48 2.77 2.71
C CYS A 113 4.54 3.24 4.16
N TYR A 114 4.25 4.51 4.44
CA TYR A 114 4.29 5.04 5.80
C TYR A 114 3.27 6.16 6.03
N GLY A 115 2.95 6.41 7.30
CA GLY A 115 2.05 7.48 7.71
C GLY A 115 2.06 7.67 9.22
N THR A 116 1.10 8.45 9.73
CA THR A 116 0.92 8.67 11.17
C THR A 116 -0.34 7.95 11.64
N ALA A 117 -0.19 7.02 12.59
CA ALA A 117 -1.28 6.37 13.28
C ALA A 117 -1.96 7.33 14.23
N VAL A 118 -3.29 7.41 14.15
CA VAL A 118 -4.11 8.31 14.98
C VAL A 118 -5.34 7.59 15.50
N MET A 119 -5.89 8.13 16.60
CA MET A 119 -7.25 7.85 17.03
C MET A 119 -8.17 8.96 16.54
N VAL A 120 -9.27 8.58 15.92
CA VAL A 120 -10.32 9.51 15.50
C VAL A 120 -11.69 9.11 16.04
N GLU A 121 -12.54 10.10 16.25
CA GLU A 121 -13.95 9.96 16.60
C GLU A 121 -14.79 10.83 15.65
N PRO A 122 -16.04 10.46 15.31
CA PRO A 122 -16.94 11.34 14.57
C PRO A 122 -17.04 12.71 15.24
N ALA A 123 -16.97 13.77 14.44
CA ALA A 123 -16.98 15.16 14.92
C ALA A 123 -18.39 15.66 15.29
#